data_AF-A0AAU4CKF9-F1
#
_entry.id   AF-A0AAU4CKF9-F1
#
_cell.length_a   1.000
_cell.length_b   1.000
_cell.length_c   1.000
_cell.angle_alpha   90.00
_cell.angle_beta   90.00
_cell.angle_gamma   90.00
#
_symmetry.space_group_name_H-M   'P 1'
#
loop_
_entity.id
_entity.type
_entity.pdbx_description
1 polymer ?
#
loop_
_entity_poly.entity_id
_entity_poly.type
_entity_poly.pdbx_seq_one_letter_code
_entity_poly.pdbx_strand_id
1 'polypeptide(L)'
;MGRGRELPVLREKELVAAGVKVGPLRQITVVVGRACGGKWHVPAKASGWRSHCRYAEHLTGSPLALLDVRERLCRHCAPVVCVEPGKESLWRAAAEVVAADGRVRRLEEQESGPRSWESYARVLWESARHRDADVRGRLEPWTADPLVGAGARQVLQAWSGVLERSETALAGWRAAAPAAREVTSVSGACDAVAADGTVQQEGLQLAAAVLRSRWAEPFDVWSAVRRAWSGVRDQGGGPHAARTAAMRAVEAVWGGARVRDVTALPEPALVTGAGFASPAQWADAEFQHRWQQYVMDCCHRLEEALGSATADGGDGRQLVLVSGWPLTSKRDAELAYLAQYEQHGPTVPFGGRRTGYGVEPDHAVVLAVPRFAARHAADHTRDDRQRVILGPELVAGTAEPDERDVLALLRGAYPYLPVDAEGDGPGAGPTAMVATARAVRRAAQLGRRAAYSGPDSMEVYNDLVVGKYSWVPDDAHPGPAAAEMENLPVHWLKDWMLCLDVECRPRPETTLHRLYGTVTSYEPDAGRVGFSPTGGHPAILVPVHRIVALSGDRQRRSDGQVPAHEPYDG
;
A
#
# COMPACT_ATOMS: atom_id res chain seq x y z
N MET A 1 -29.84 -3.51 10.84
CA MET A 1 -29.46 -2.23 10.20
C MET A 1 -27.94 -2.19 10.07
N GLY A 2 -27.40 -2.67 8.95
CA GLY A 2 -25.96 -2.62 8.67
C GLY A 2 -25.47 -1.17 8.55
N ARG A 3 -24.41 -0.81 9.28
CA ARG A 3 -23.80 0.53 9.21
C ARG A 3 -22.45 0.41 8.52
N GLY A 4 -22.35 1.02 7.34
CA GLY A 4 -21.11 1.15 6.58
C GLY A 4 -20.14 2.18 7.18
N ARG A 5 -18.92 2.24 6.62
CA ARG A 5 -17.90 3.28 6.90
C ARG A 5 -18.52 4.69 6.93
N GLU A 6 -17.90 5.63 7.64
CA GLU A 6 -18.31 7.04 7.56
C GLU A 6 -18.39 7.50 6.08
N LEU A 7 -19.49 8.15 5.68
CA LEU A 7 -19.65 8.67 4.31
C LEU A 7 -18.63 9.78 4.06
N PRO A 8 -17.92 9.85 2.93
CA PRO A 8 -16.97 10.94 2.66
C PRO A 8 -17.65 12.33 2.69
N VAL A 9 -16.88 13.36 3.03
CA VAL A 9 -17.33 14.76 2.88
C VAL A 9 -17.16 15.14 1.41
N LEU A 10 -18.21 15.71 0.81
CA LEU A 10 -18.21 16.22 -0.56
C LEU A 10 -18.50 17.72 -0.53
N ARG A 11 -17.84 18.49 -1.40
CA ARG A 11 -18.12 19.91 -1.61
C ARG A 11 -18.58 20.16 -3.03
N GLU A 12 -19.57 21.03 -3.18
CA GLU A 12 -20.17 21.36 -4.47
C GLU A 12 -19.15 21.82 -5.51
N LYS A 13 -18.22 22.71 -5.12
CA LYS A 13 -17.17 23.21 -6.00
C LYS A 13 -16.27 22.09 -6.56
N GLU A 14 -16.02 21.06 -5.77
CA GLU A 14 -15.14 19.93 -6.12
C GLU A 14 -15.88 18.96 -7.05
N LEU A 15 -17.18 18.73 -6.80
CA LEU A 15 -18.04 17.95 -7.68
C LEU A 15 -18.15 18.57 -9.08
N VAL A 16 -18.40 19.88 -9.15
CA VAL A 16 -18.49 20.60 -10.42
C VAL A 16 -17.17 20.57 -11.17
N ALA A 17 -16.05 20.77 -10.47
CA ALA A 17 -14.71 20.69 -11.07
C ALA A 17 -14.41 19.31 -11.67
N ALA A 18 -14.84 18.24 -11.00
CA ALA A 18 -14.69 16.85 -11.46
C ALA A 18 -15.76 16.41 -12.48
N GLY A 19 -16.61 17.33 -12.96
CA GLY A 19 -17.67 17.03 -13.94
C GLY A 19 -18.85 16.24 -13.38
N VAL A 20 -19.03 16.17 -12.05
CA VAL A 20 -20.16 15.50 -11.39
C VAL A 20 -21.32 16.48 -11.20
N LYS A 21 -22.53 16.09 -11.64
CA LYS A 21 -23.72 16.92 -11.47
C LYS A 21 -24.18 16.89 -10.01
N VAL A 22 -24.34 18.07 -9.42
CA VAL A 22 -24.71 18.25 -8.01
C VAL A 22 -26.17 17.86 -7.73
N GLY A 23 -27.05 18.01 -8.72
CA GLY A 23 -28.50 17.80 -8.59
C GLY A 23 -28.90 16.45 -7.98
N PRO A 24 -28.49 15.30 -8.56
CA PRO A 24 -28.76 13.98 -7.99
C PRO A 24 -28.26 13.80 -6.54
N LEU A 25 -27.10 14.37 -6.21
CA LEU A 25 -26.54 14.27 -4.85
C LEU A 25 -27.29 15.15 -3.84
N ARG A 26 -27.84 16.30 -4.26
CA ARG A 26 -28.69 17.16 -3.40
C ARG A 26 -30.01 16.50 -3.02
N GLN A 27 -30.49 15.52 -3.79
CA GLN A 27 -31.70 14.77 -3.49
C GLN A 27 -31.49 13.71 -2.39
N ILE A 28 -30.23 13.44 -2.00
CA ILE A 28 -29.92 12.53 -0.90
C ILE A 28 -30.10 13.28 0.42
N THR A 29 -31.20 12.99 1.12
CA THR A 29 -31.54 13.64 2.38
C THR A 29 -31.28 12.73 3.58
N VAL A 30 -30.87 13.33 4.70
CA VAL A 30 -30.72 12.66 6.00
C VAL A 30 -31.51 13.42 7.07
N VAL A 31 -32.06 12.67 8.02
CA VAL A 31 -32.83 13.26 9.13
C VAL A 31 -31.86 13.66 10.24
N VAL A 32 -31.72 14.96 10.48
CA VAL A 32 -30.79 15.51 11.46
C VAL A 32 -31.45 16.60 12.31
N GLY A 33 -31.03 16.71 13.57
CA GLY A 33 -31.44 17.75 14.50
C GLY A 33 -30.24 18.57 14.96
N ARG A 34 -30.49 19.77 15.47
CA ARG A 34 -29.45 20.67 15.98
C ARG A 34 -29.53 20.73 17.50
N ALA A 35 -28.41 20.53 18.17
CA ALA A 35 -28.26 20.73 19.60
C ALA A 35 -27.31 21.91 19.87
N CYS A 36 -27.30 22.42 21.11
CA CYS A 36 -26.43 23.52 21.54
C CYS A 36 -24.97 23.25 21.16
N GLY A 37 -24.35 24.15 20.39
CA GLY A 37 -23.00 24.00 19.82
C GLY A 37 -22.93 24.00 18.29
N GLY A 38 -24.07 24.04 17.59
CA GLY A 38 -24.14 24.38 16.17
C GLY A 38 -23.83 23.26 15.18
N LYS A 39 -23.42 22.07 15.65
CA LYS A 39 -23.26 20.83 14.86
C LYS A 39 -24.59 20.10 14.65
N TRP A 40 -24.64 19.27 13.63
CA TRP A 40 -25.79 18.40 13.33
C TRP A 40 -25.63 17.04 14.01
N HIS A 41 -26.75 16.48 14.47
CA HIS A 41 -26.81 15.21 15.16
C HIS A 41 -27.91 14.34 14.56
N VAL A 42 -27.70 13.02 14.50
CA VAL A 42 -28.71 12.05 14.06
C VAL A 42 -29.63 11.74 15.25
N PRO A 43 -30.95 12.01 15.17
CA PRO A 43 -31.87 11.73 16.27
C PRO A 43 -31.93 10.24 16.61
N ALA A 44 -31.98 9.92 17.89
CA ALA A 44 -32.05 8.55 18.39
C ALA A 44 -33.25 8.34 19.32
N LYS A 45 -33.90 7.16 19.19
CA LYS A 45 -35.07 6.78 19.99
C LYS A 45 -34.75 6.03 21.28
N ALA A 46 -33.50 5.58 21.51
CA ALA A 46 -33.14 4.69 22.62
C ALA A 46 -32.09 5.29 23.57
N SER A 47 -32.22 4.99 24.87
CA SER A 47 -31.31 5.41 25.96
C SER A 47 -29.86 4.91 25.78
N GLY A 48 -29.65 3.82 25.05
CA GLY A 48 -28.33 3.30 24.67
C GLY A 48 -27.51 4.25 23.80
N TRP A 49 -28.09 5.32 23.26
CA TRP A 49 -27.35 6.36 22.54
C TRP A 49 -26.64 7.36 23.45
N ARG A 50 -26.93 7.42 24.75
CA ARG A 50 -26.20 8.30 25.68
C ARG A 50 -24.69 8.02 25.68
N SER A 51 -24.30 6.75 25.58
CA SER A 51 -22.90 6.33 25.47
C SER A 51 -22.28 6.70 24.12
N HIS A 52 -23.09 6.85 23.07
CA HIS A 52 -22.62 7.09 21.70
C HIS A 52 -22.61 8.59 21.32
N CYS A 53 -23.66 9.35 21.64
CA CYS A 53 -23.73 10.80 21.52
C CYS A 53 -24.83 11.38 22.43
N ARG A 54 -24.43 12.02 23.54
CA ARG A 54 -25.37 12.61 24.52
C ARG A 54 -26.39 13.61 23.96
N TYR A 55 -26.10 14.19 22.80
CA TYR A 55 -26.94 15.20 22.16
C TYR A 55 -27.95 14.60 21.18
N ALA A 56 -27.83 13.32 20.83
CA ALA A 56 -28.76 12.64 19.90
C ALA A 56 -30.09 12.26 20.56
N GLU A 57 -30.08 12.11 21.88
CA GLU A 57 -31.23 11.73 22.68
C GLU A 57 -32.20 12.92 22.79
N HIS A 58 -33.49 12.68 22.53
CA HIS A 58 -34.57 13.67 22.57
C HIS A 58 -34.52 14.79 21.51
N LEU A 59 -33.68 14.67 20.47
CA LEU A 59 -33.75 15.59 19.32
C LEU A 59 -34.93 15.26 18.39
N THR A 60 -35.58 16.30 17.91
CA THR A 60 -36.46 16.21 16.73
C THR A 60 -35.62 16.47 15.48
N GLY A 61 -35.67 15.56 14.51
CA GLY A 61 -34.93 15.69 13.25
C GLY A 61 -35.78 16.34 12.15
N SER A 62 -35.10 17.00 11.21
CA SER A 62 -35.67 17.45 9.94
C SER A 62 -34.88 16.84 8.78
N PRO A 63 -35.52 16.51 7.65
CA PRO A 63 -34.82 16.04 6.47
C PRO A 63 -34.04 17.20 5.85
N LEU A 64 -32.72 17.05 5.72
CA LEU A 64 -31.84 18.02 5.07
C LEU A 64 -30.95 17.29 4.06
N ALA A 65 -30.55 18.00 2.99
CA ALA A 65 -29.63 17.45 2.01
C ALA A 65 -28.30 17.11 2.68
N LEU A 66 -27.80 15.89 2.43
CA LEU A 66 -26.57 15.40 3.03
C LEU A 66 -25.38 16.33 2.72
N LEU A 67 -25.34 16.89 1.51
CA LEU A 67 -24.33 17.85 1.05
C LEU A 67 -24.21 19.08 1.95
N ASP A 68 -25.31 19.56 2.52
CA ASP A 68 -25.32 20.79 3.32
C ASP A 68 -24.92 20.55 4.79
N VAL A 69 -25.10 19.32 5.26
CA VAL A 69 -24.96 18.99 6.70
C VAL A 69 -23.73 18.14 6.99
N ARG A 70 -23.21 17.40 6.02
CA ARG A 70 -22.19 16.35 6.22
C ARG A 70 -20.92 16.84 6.91
N GLU A 71 -20.37 17.97 6.50
CA GLU A 71 -19.14 18.57 7.08
C GLU A 71 -19.36 19.05 8.53
N ARG A 72 -20.62 19.34 8.91
CA ARG A 72 -21.00 19.89 10.22
C ARG A 72 -21.64 18.85 11.13
N LEU A 73 -21.69 17.58 10.72
CA LEU A 73 -22.14 16.49 11.57
C LEU A 73 -21.19 16.28 12.75
N CYS A 74 -21.76 15.92 13.89
CA CYS A 74 -20.98 15.46 15.03
C CYS A 74 -20.14 14.23 14.66
N ARG A 75 -18.87 14.19 15.08
CA ARG A 75 -17.94 13.07 14.83
C ARG A 75 -18.49 11.70 15.27
N HIS A 76 -19.35 11.68 16.29
CA HIS A 76 -19.98 10.47 16.79
C HIS A 76 -21.24 10.08 16.00
N CYS A 77 -21.88 11.05 15.34
CA CYS A 77 -23.07 10.83 14.53
C CYS A 77 -22.71 10.57 13.06
N ALA A 78 -21.58 11.05 12.54
CA ALA A 78 -21.21 10.84 11.15
C ALA A 78 -21.12 9.35 10.73
N PRO A 79 -20.55 8.44 11.54
CA PRO A 79 -20.45 7.02 11.19
C PRO A 79 -21.78 6.26 11.18
N VAL A 80 -22.86 6.85 11.70
CA VAL A 80 -24.15 6.17 11.86
C VAL A 80 -25.20 6.65 10.87
N VAL A 81 -24.85 7.63 10.05
CA VAL A 81 -25.71 8.16 9.00
C VAL A 81 -25.99 7.02 8.04
N CYS A 82 -27.27 6.69 7.89
CA CYS A 82 -27.73 5.66 6.98
C CYS A 82 -28.56 6.33 5.87
N VAL A 83 -28.26 5.98 4.63
CA VAL A 83 -29.05 6.34 3.46
C VAL A 83 -29.36 5.06 2.68
N GLU A 84 -30.32 5.12 1.77
CA GLU A 84 -30.66 3.96 0.95
C GLU A 84 -29.44 3.47 0.14
N PRO A 85 -29.26 2.15 -0.05
CA PRO A 85 -28.05 1.59 -0.65
C PRO A 85 -27.64 2.23 -1.98
N GLY A 86 -28.59 2.47 -2.89
CA GLY A 86 -28.30 3.13 -4.17
C GLY A 86 -27.81 4.58 -4.04
N LYS A 87 -28.34 5.32 -3.05
CA LYS A 87 -27.90 6.69 -2.74
C LYS A 87 -26.51 6.68 -2.09
N GLU A 88 -26.23 5.70 -1.23
CA GLU A 88 -24.89 5.51 -0.65
C GLU A 88 -23.85 5.17 -1.72
N SER A 89 -24.15 4.23 -2.61
CA SER A 89 -23.29 3.88 -3.75
C SER A 89 -22.97 5.11 -4.60
N LEU A 90 -23.99 5.89 -4.95
CA LEU A 90 -23.83 7.14 -5.70
C LEU A 90 -22.93 8.14 -4.97
N TRP A 91 -23.15 8.35 -3.67
CA TRP A 91 -22.37 9.28 -2.85
C TRP A 91 -20.89 8.89 -2.77
N ARG A 92 -20.60 7.62 -2.50
CA ARG A 92 -19.23 7.12 -2.39
C ARG A 92 -18.50 7.18 -3.72
N ALA A 93 -19.16 6.78 -4.81
CA ALA A 93 -18.55 6.84 -6.14
C ALA A 93 -18.25 8.29 -6.57
N ALA A 94 -19.13 9.25 -6.26
CA ALA A 94 -18.87 10.66 -6.51
C ALA A 94 -17.64 11.18 -5.74
N ALA A 95 -17.43 10.71 -4.50
CA ALA A 95 -16.24 11.04 -3.72
C ALA A 95 -14.96 10.46 -4.35
N GLU A 96 -15.00 9.25 -4.88
CA GLU A 96 -13.86 8.66 -5.60
C GLU A 96 -13.54 9.43 -6.89
N VAL A 97 -14.56 9.86 -7.66
CA VAL A 97 -14.37 10.70 -8.84
C VAL A 97 -13.69 12.02 -8.48
N VAL A 98 -14.16 12.71 -7.44
CA VAL A 98 -13.56 13.98 -6.97
C VAL A 98 -12.13 13.77 -6.50
N ALA A 99 -11.87 12.72 -5.73
CA ALA A 99 -10.53 12.42 -5.24
C ALA A 99 -9.57 12.10 -6.40
N ALA A 100 -10.02 11.36 -7.40
CA ALA A 100 -9.25 11.03 -8.60
C ALA A 100 -9.01 12.26 -9.49
N ASP A 101 -10.01 13.11 -9.73
CA ASP A 101 -9.86 14.38 -10.46
C ASP A 101 -8.78 15.26 -9.82
N GLY A 102 -8.86 15.46 -8.50
CA GLY A 102 -7.88 16.23 -7.76
C GLY A 102 -6.47 15.66 -7.81
N ARG A 103 -6.30 14.33 -7.95
CA ARG A 103 -4.99 13.68 -8.17
C ARG A 103 -4.48 13.98 -9.58
N VAL A 104 -5.29 13.72 -10.60
CA VAL A 104 -4.94 13.95 -12.01
C VAL A 104 -4.52 15.39 -12.26
N ARG A 105 -5.27 16.37 -11.75
CA ARG A 105 -4.93 17.80 -11.89
C ARG A 105 -3.58 18.16 -11.27
N ARG A 106 -3.25 17.60 -10.10
CA ARG A 106 -1.93 17.80 -9.48
C ARG A 106 -0.81 17.22 -10.35
N LEU A 107 -1.05 16.10 -11.02
CA LEU A 107 -0.08 15.47 -11.90
C LEU A 107 0.13 16.28 -13.18
N GLU A 108 -0.95 16.79 -13.77
CA GLU A 108 -0.92 17.70 -14.92
C GLU A 108 -0.18 19.01 -14.57
N GLU A 109 -0.36 19.55 -13.36
CA GLU A 109 0.36 20.74 -12.88
C GLU A 109 1.86 20.48 -12.62
N GLN A 110 2.25 19.22 -12.34
CA GLN A 110 3.62 18.82 -11.99
C GLN A 110 4.46 18.37 -13.19
N GLU A 111 3.99 18.53 -14.42
CA GLU A 111 4.64 18.03 -15.65
C GLU A 111 6.11 18.46 -15.84
N SER A 112 6.57 19.51 -15.15
CA SER A 112 7.93 20.06 -15.22
C SER A 112 8.93 19.46 -14.19
N GLY A 113 8.53 18.52 -13.34
CA GLY A 113 9.43 17.89 -12.37
C GLY A 113 10.39 16.85 -12.99
N PRO A 114 11.52 16.53 -12.34
CA PRO A 114 12.41 15.46 -12.79
C PRO A 114 11.65 14.12 -12.78
N ARG A 115 11.58 13.47 -13.94
CA ARG A 115 10.82 12.23 -14.13
C ARG A 115 11.71 11.04 -13.81
N SER A 116 11.47 10.43 -12.64
CA SER A 116 12.14 9.21 -12.17
C SER A 116 11.19 8.03 -12.16
N TRP A 117 11.73 6.81 -12.16
CA TRP A 117 10.92 5.60 -12.00
C TRP A 117 10.19 5.53 -10.66
N GLU A 118 10.79 6.00 -9.58
CA GLU A 118 10.10 6.13 -8.28
C GLU A 118 8.87 7.04 -8.38
N SER A 119 9.01 8.16 -9.09
CA SER A 119 7.91 9.09 -9.31
C SER A 119 6.83 8.46 -10.17
N TYR A 120 7.20 7.75 -11.25
CA TYR A 120 6.26 6.99 -12.06
C TYR A 120 5.54 5.90 -11.26
N ALA A 121 6.24 5.13 -10.42
CA ALA A 121 5.62 4.10 -9.58
C ALA A 121 4.59 4.68 -8.61
N ARG A 122 4.86 5.88 -8.06
CA ARG A 122 3.89 6.61 -7.24
C ARG A 122 2.68 7.07 -8.05
N VAL A 123 2.89 7.63 -9.24
CA VAL A 123 1.81 8.06 -10.14
C VAL A 123 0.94 6.88 -10.58
N LEU A 124 1.57 5.74 -10.92
CA LEU A 124 0.89 4.50 -11.25
C LEU A 124 -0.01 4.05 -10.11
N TRP A 125 0.52 4.00 -8.88
CA TRP A 125 -0.26 3.60 -7.71
C TRP A 125 -1.44 4.53 -7.42
N GLU A 126 -1.27 5.82 -7.64
CA GLU A 126 -2.29 6.84 -7.45
C GLU A 126 -3.32 6.92 -8.59
N SER A 127 -3.05 6.23 -9.70
CA SER A 127 -3.87 6.27 -10.92
C SER A 127 -5.28 5.73 -10.69
N ALA A 128 -6.22 6.25 -11.48
CA ALA A 128 -7.63 5.92 -11.35
C ALA A 128 -7.92 4.44 -11.65
N ARG A 129 -7.10 3.76 -12.47
CA ARG A 129 -7.35 2.38 -12.92
C ARG A 129 -7.52 1.37 -11.80
N HIS A 130 -6.80 1.54 -10.69
CA HIS A 130 -6.88 0.63 -9.55
C HIS A 130 -8.22 0.70 -8.81
N ARG A 131 -9.06 1.70 -9.11
CA ARG A 131 -10.40 1.87 -8.54
C ARG A 131 -11.51 1.63 -9.56
N ASP A 132 -11.20 1.36 -10.82
CA ASP A 132 -12.20 1.27 -11.89
C ASP A 132 -13.24 0.17 -11.63
N ALA A 133 -12.78 -1.05 -11.31
CA ALA A 133 -13.66 -2.16 -11.00
C ALA A 133 -14.57 -1.91 -9.79
N ASP A 134 -14.04 -1.27 -8.73
CA ASP A 134 -14.82 -0.93 -7.54
C ASP A 134 -15.88 0.16 -7.83
N VAL A 135 -15.51 1.22 -8.56
CA VAL A 135 -16.45 2.29 -8.93
C VAL A 135 -17.55 1.76 -9.84
N ARG A 136 -17.19 0.96 -10.86
CA ARG A 136 -18.15 0.33 -11.78
C ARG A 136 -19.07 -0.64 -11.05
N GLY A 137 -18.50 -1.59 -10.30
CA GLY A 137 -19.27 -2.57 -9.52
C GLY A 137 -20.24 -1.93 -8.52
N ARG A 138 -19.91 -0.76 -7.95
CA ARG A 138 -20.81 0.00 -7.07
C ARG A 138 -21.98 0.64 -7.79
N LEU A 139 -21.82 1.08 -9.05
CA LEU A 139 -22.79 1.92 -9.76
C LEU A 139 -23.60 1.17 -10.81
N GLU A 140 -23.02 0.20 -11.49
CA GLU A 140 -23.67 -0.57 -12.56
C GLU A 140 -25.02 -1.18 -12.14
N PRO A 141 -25.17 -1.81 -10.95
CA PRO A 141 -26.45 -2.35 -10.50
C PRO A 141 -27.57 -1.32 -10.39
N TRP A 142 -27.22 -0.03 -10.22
CA TRP A 142 -28.17 1.05 -10.02
C TRP A 142 -28.50 1.79 -11.31
N THR A 143 -27.83 1.48 -12.42
CA THR A 143 -28.02 2.22 -13.68
C THR A 143 -29.42 2.14 -14.25
N ALA A 144 -30.20 1.09 -13.95
CA ALA A 144 -31.59 0.94 -14.36
C ALA A 144 -32.61 1.51 -13.34
N ASP A 145 -32.15 1.93 -12.16
CA ASP A 145 -33.03 2.36 -11.08
C ASP A 145 -33.73 3.71 -11.41
N PRO A 146 -35.06 3.84 -11.22
CA PRO A 146 -35.79 5.07 -11.54
C PRO A 146 -35.40 6.29 -10.69
N LEU A 147 -34.92 6.09 -9.46
CA LEU A 147 -34.62 7.17 -8.51
C LEU A 147 -33.15 7.59 -8.56
N VAL A 148 -32.22 6.63 -8.71
CA VAL A 148 -30.76 6.92 -8.70
C VAL A 148 -30.06 6.68 -10.03
N GLY A 149 -30.67 5.97 -10.98
CA GLY A 149 -29.99 5.50 -12.19
C GLY A 149 -29.51 6.61 -13.13
N ALA A 150 -30.23 7.73 -13.22
CA ALA A 150 -29.75 8.90 -13.95
C ALA A 150 -28.48 9.50 -13.33
N GLY A 151 -28.40 9.54 -12.00
CA GLY A 151 -27.19 9.94 -11.27
C GLY A 151 -26.05 8.94 -11.46
N ALA A 152 -26.32 7.64 -11.35
CA ALA A 152 -25.32 6.59 -11.51
C ALA A 152 -24.64 6.64 -12.89
N ARG A 153 -25.42 6.74 -13.98
CA ARG A 153 -24.88 6.90 -15.34
C ARG A 153 -24.03 8.15 -15.49
N GLN A 154 -24.44 9.26 -14.88
CA GLN A 154 -23.70 10.52 -14.93
C GLN A 154 -22.35 10.43 -14.19
N VAL A 155 -22.33 9.81 -13.01
CA VAL A 155 -21.08 9.61 -12.25
C VAL A 155 -20.15 8.64 -12.98
N LEU A 156 -20.67 7.57 -13.61
CA LEU A 156 -19.88 6.67 -14.48
C LEU A 156 -19.27 7.39 -15.69
N GLN A 157 -19.99 8.34 -16.28
CA GLN A 157 -19.45 9.17 -17.35
C GLN A 157 -18.31 10.07 -16.85
N ALA A 158 -18.49 10.74 -15.71
CA ALA A 158 -17.45 11.56 -15.10
C ALA A 158 -16.21 10.71 -14.72
N TRP A 159 -16.43 9.52 -14.17
CA TRP A 159 -15.38 8.56 -13.85
C TRP A 159 -14.57 8.16 -15.10
N SER A 160 -15.25 7.84 -16.22
CA SER A 160 -14.58 7.48 -17.46
C SER A 160 -13.68 8.61 -17.99
N GLY A 161 -14.13 9.87 -17.90
CA GLY A 161 -13.31 11.03 -18.28
C GLY A 161 -12.09 11.23 -17.37
N VAL A 162 -12.24 11.01 -16.06
CA VAL A 162 -11.10 11.07 -15.13
C VAL A 162 -10.11 9.93 -15.38
N LEU A 163 -10.60 8.72 -15.68
CA LEU A 163 -9.78 7.57 -16.02
C LEU A 163 -8.94 7.82 -17.28
N GLU A 164 -9.54 8.34 -18.35
CA GLU A 164 -8.85 8.66 -19.59
C GLU A 164 -7.72 9.68 -19.39
N ARG A 165 -7.98 10.77 -18.65
CA ARG A 165 -6.93 11.75 -18.32
C ARG A 165 -5.85 11.14 -17.42
N SER A 166 -6.22 10.31 -16.45
CA SER A 166 -5.27 9.61 -15.58
C SER A 166 -4.32 8.71 -16.39
N GLU A 167 -4.84 7.95 -17.35
CA GLU A 167 -4.02 7.11 -18.23
C GLU A 167 -3.15 7.95 -19.17
N THR A 168 -3.68 9.07 -19.67
CA THR A 168 -2.90 10.01 -20.50
C THR A 168 -1.72 10.59 -19.73
N ALA A 169 -1.95 11.06 -18.50
CA ALA A 169 -0.88 11.53 -17.62
C ALA A 169 0.13 10.42 -17.36
N LEU A 170 -0.32 9.23 -16.96
CA LEU A 170 0.55 8.08 -16.70
C LEU A 170 1.41 7.71 -17.91
N ALA A 171 0.84 7.72 -19.12
CA ALA A 171 1.57 7.47 -20.36
C ALA A 171 2.63 8.53 -20.62
N GLY A 172 2.34 9.81 -20.36
CA GLY A 172 3.32 10.90 -20.45
C GLY A 172 4.49 10.74 -19.47
N TRP A 173 4.21 10.28 -18.25
CA TRP A 173 5.24 9.94 -17.27
C TRP A 173 6.09 8.75 -17.72
N ARG A 174 5.47 7.69 -18.26
CA ARG A 174 6.19 6.52 -18.78
C ARG A 174 7.07 6.87 -19.98
N ALA A 175 6.55 7.64 -20.93
CA ALA A 175 7.26 7.97 -22.17
C ALA A 175 8.52 8.82 -21.94
N ALA A 176 8.53 9.61 -20.85
CA ALA A 176 9.68 10.40 -20.46
C ALA A 176 10.58 9.72 -19.42
N ALA A 177 10.23 8.50 -18.99
CA ALA A 177 11.08 7.72 -18.12
C ALA A 177 12.22 7.06 -18.96
N PRO A 178 13.41 6.90 -18.37
CA PRO A 178 14.55 6.15 -18.91
C PRO A 178 14.18 4.77 -19.49
N ALA A 179 14.91 4.24 -20.48
CA ALA A 179 14.66 2.86 -20.91
C ALA A 179 15.01 1.86 -19.79
N ALA A 180 14.17 0.85 -19.56
CA ALA A 180 14.35 -0.14 -18.49
C ALA A 180 15.74 -0.83 -18.51
N ARG A 181 16.22 -1.12 -19.72
CA ARG A 181 17.52 -1.76 -19.94
C ARG A 181 18.66 -0.84 -19.52
N GLU A 182 18.56 0.46 -19.82
CA GLU A 182 19.57 1.44 -19.42
C GLU A 182 19.64 1.53 -17.90
N VAL A 183 18.49 1.60 -17.22
CA VAL A 183 18.43 1.62 -15.75
C VAL A 183 19.01 0.34 -15.15
N THR A 184 18.68 -0.82 -15.71
CA THR A 184 19.25 -2.09 -15.23
C THR A 184 20.76 -2.15 -15.41
N SER A 185 21.29 -1.64 -16.53
CA SER A 185 22.75 -1.57 -16.75
C SER A 185 23.43 -0.57 -15.82
N VAL A 186 22.80 0.57 -15.54
CA VAL A 186 23.28 1.59 -14.59
C VAL A 186 23.31 1.03 -13.17
N SER A 187 22.23 0.41 -12.70
CA SER A 187 22.16 -0.24 -11.39
C SER A 187 23.16 -1.39 -11.28
N GLY A 188 23.27 -2.23 -12.32
CA GLY A 188 24.26 -3.32 -12.37
C GLY A 188 25.71 -2.82 -12.27
N ALA A 189 26.03 -1.67 -12.89
CA ALA A 189 27.34 -1.04 -12.76
C ALA A 189 27.59 -0.54 -11.33
N CYS A 190 26.58 0.07 -10.69
CA CYS A 190 26.67 0.47 -9.29
C CYS A 190 26.90 -0.71 -8.35
N ASP A 191 26.18 -1.81 -8.55
CA ASP A 191 26.31 -3.02 -7.74
C ASP A 191 27.68 -3.68 -7.93
N ALA A 192 28.19 -3.74 -9.17
CA ALA A 192 29.52 -4.25 -9.46
C ALA A 192 30.63 -3.44 -8.78
N VAL A 193 30.54 -2.11 -8.80
CA VAL A 193 31.51 -1.23 -8.11
C VAL A 193 31.39 -1.32 -6.59
N ALA A 194 30.19 -1.58 -6.06
CA ALA A 194 29.96 -1.70 -4.63
C ALA A 194 30.35 -3.07 -4.04
N ALA A 195 30.51 -4.10 -4.87
CA ALA A 195 30.58 -5.51 -4.44
C ALA A 195 31.76 -5.84 -3.52
N ASP A 196 32.91 -5.19 -3.70
CA ASP A 196 34.12 -5.43 -2.91
C ASP A 196 34.26 -4.54 -1.67
N GLY A 197 33.36 -3.57 -1.50
CA GLY A 197 33.36 -2.64 -0.37
C GLY A 197 34.43 -1.54 -0.41
N THR A 198 35.28 -1.49 -1.44
CA THR A 198 36.45 -0.59 -1.49
C THR A 198 36.02 0.88 -1.53
N VAL A 199 35.02 1.20 -2.37
CA VAL A 199 34.53 2.58 -2.50
C VAL A 199 33.88 3.10 -1.21
N GLN A 200 33.23 2.24 -0.43
CA GLN A 200 32.66 2.59 0.87
C GLN A 200 33.76 2.80 1.92
N GLN A 201 34.78 1.93 1.95
CA GLN A 201 35.91 2.07 2.86
C GLN A 201 36.71 3.35 2.62
N GLU A 202 37.07 3.63 1.36
CA GLU A 202 37.76 4.87 0.97
C GLU A 202 36.93 6.11 1.34
N GLY A 203 35.62 6.09 1.09
CA GLY A 203 34.70 7.18 1.42
C GLY A 203 34.59 7.44 2.93
N LEU A 204 34.49 6.38 3.74
CA LEU A 204 34.45 6.48 5.21
C LEU A 204 35.77 7.01 5.78
N GLN A 205 36.91 6.60 5.21
CA GLN A 205 38.22 7.11 5.62
C GLN A 205 38.32 8.62 5.38
N LEU A 206 37.87 9.12 4.22
CA LEU A 206 37.82 10.55 3.95
C LEU A 206 36.85 11.29 4.88
N ALA A 207 35.67 10.73 5.12
CA ALA A 207 34.68 11.33 6.01
C ALA A 207 35.23 11.51 7.44
N ALA A 208 36.05 10.58 7.92
CA ALA A 208 36.67 10.63 9.24
C ALA A 208 37.54 11.88 9.46
N ALA A 209 38.23 12.37 8.41
CA ALA A 209 39.09 13.55 8.50
C ALA A 209 38.33 14.85 8.79
N VAL A 210 37.03 14.92 8.49
CA VAL A 210 36.19 16.14 8.60
C VAL A 210 35.04 16.01 9.59
N LEU A 211 34.95 14.90 10.33
CA LEU A 211 33.92 14.69 11.35
C LEU A 211 33.93 15.82 12.40
N ARG A 212 32.77 16.41 12.64
CA ARG A 212 32.62 17.49 13.64
C ARG A 212 32.75 17.00 15.07
N SER A 213 32.43 15.72 15.32
CA SER A 213 32.61 15.05 16.60
C SER A 213 32.66 13.54 16.39
N ARG A 214 33.18 12.81 17.39
CA ARG A 214 33.18 11.32 17.39
C ARG A 214 31.79 10.68 17.40
N TRP A 215 30.73 11.48 17.62
CA TRP A 215 29.34 11.04 17.70
C TRP A 215 28.52 11.44 16.47
N ALA A 216 29.10 12.18 15.54
CA ALA A 216 28.42 12.56 14.31
C ALA A 216 28.41 11.37 13.34
N GLU A 217 27.28 11.13 12.68
CA GLU A 217 27.23 10.16 11.59
C GLU A 217 28.12 10.65 10.42
N PRO A 218 29.04 9.80 9.91
CA PRO A 218 29.83 10.13 8.73
C PRO A 218 28.93 10.39 7.53
N PHE A 219 29.29 11.37 6.72
CA PHE A 219 28.62 11.58 5.45
C PHE A 219 28.93 10.41 4.50
N ASP A 220 27.89 9.72 4.04
CA ASP A 220 28.01 8.64 3.05
C ASP A 220 28.20 9.23 1.64
N VAL A 221 29.46 9.54 1.33
CA VAL A 221 29.88 10.10 0.05
C VAL A 221 29.58 9.17 -1.13
N TRP A 222 29.72 7.85 -0.95
CA TRP A 222 29.43 6.88 -1.99
C TRP A 222 27.96 6.93 -2.40
N SER A 223 27.04 6.91 -1.43
CA SER A 223 25.61 7.03 -1.72
C SER A 223 25.26 8.35 -2.44
N ALA A 224 25.97 9.43 -2.14
CA ALA A 224 25.79 10.72 -2.82
C ALA A 224 26.27 10.67 -4.29
N VAL A 225 27.48 10.12 -4.53
CA VAL A 225 28.05 9.93 -5.86
C VAL A 225 27.16 9.01 -6.70
N ARG A 226 26.81 7.84 -6.15
CA ARG A 226 25.95 6.84 -6.79
C ARG A 226 24.65 7.46 -7.26
N ARG A 227 23.91 8.13 -6.36
CA ARG A 227 22.61 8.74 -6.67
C ARG A 227 22.70 9.84 -7.73
N ALA A 228 23.74 10.67 -7.67
CA ALA A 228 23.92 11.76 -8.62
C ALA A 228 24.34 11.25 -9.99
N TRP A 229 25.23 10.25 -10.04
CA TRP A 229 25.66 9.63 -11.29
C TRP A 229 24.52 8.84 -11.94
N SER A 230 23.86 7.93 -11.22
CA SER A 230 22.76 7.12 -11.75
C SER A 230 21.59 8.00 -12.22
N GLY A 231 21.23 9.02 -11.44
CA GLY A 231 20.15 9.94 -11.82
C GLY A 231 20.38 10.67 -13.15
N VAL A 232 21.64 10.95 -13.52
CA VAL A 232 21.98 11.53 -14.84
C VAL A 232 22.04 10.46 -15.92
N ARG A 233 22.65 9.30 -15.63
CA ARG A 233 22.81 8.21 -16.59
C ARG A 233 21.48 7.59 -16.99
N ASP A 234 20.58 7.39 -16.03
CA ASP A 234 19.23 6.91 -16.27
C ASP A 234 18.53 7.84 -17.27
N GLN A 235 18.71 9.16 -17.17
CA GLN A 235 18.13 10.12 -18.10
C GLN A 235 18.84 10.22 -19.47
N GLY A 236 19.71 9.27 -19.79
CA GLY A 236 20.50 9.26 -21.03
C GLY A 236 21.63 10.31 -21.05
N GLY A 237 21.96 10.92 -19.91
CA GLY A 237 23.04 11.88 -19.80
C GLY A 237 24.42 11.25 -19.99
N GLY A 238 25.33 11.97 -20.64
CA GLY A 238 26.68 11.48 -20.90
C GLY A 238 27.60 11.46 -19.66
N PRO A 239 28.76 10.76 -19.73
CA PRO A 239 29.71 10.61 -18.61
C PRO A 239 30.15 11.94 -17.98
N HIS A 240 30.33 12.99 -18.78
CA HIS A 240 30.74 14.30 -18.30
C HIS A 240 29.66 14.98 -17.44
N ALA A 241 28.40 14.89 -17.83
CA ALA A 241 27.28 15.44 -17.07
C ALA A 241 27.10 14.68 -15.75
N ALA A 242 27.20 13.35 -15.77
CA ALA A 242 27.05 12.50 -14.58
C ALA A 242 28.13 12.80 -13.53
N ARG A 243 29.39 12.89 -13.97
CA ARG A 243 30.52 13.31 -13.14
C ARG A 243 30.33 14.72 -12.56
N THR A 244 29.85 15.68 -13.37
CA THR A 244 29.61 17.05 -12.90
C THR A 244 28.54 17.07 -11.81
N ALA A 245 27.47 16.27 -11.97
CA ALA A 245 26.42 16.14 -10.96
C ALA A 245 26.94 15.50 -9.66
N ALA A 246 27.74 14.43 -9.76
CA ALA A 246 28.37 13.78 -8.61
C ALA A 246 29.31 14.73 -7.86
N MET A 247 30.13 15.49 -8.58
CA MET A 247 31.03 16.49 -8.00
C MET A 247 30.24 17.54 -7.22
N ARG A 248 29.17 18.09 -7.81
CA ARG A 248 28.29 19.07 -7.14
C ARG A 248 27.58 18.51 -5.90
N ALA A 249 27.15 17.25 -5.95
CA ALA A 249 26.46 16.61 -4.83
C ALA A 249 27.38 16.47 -3.60
N VAL A 250 28.65 16.14 -3.80
CA VAL A 250 29.64 16.05 -2.72
C VAL A 250 30.12 17.44 -2.30
N GLU A 251 30.34 18.36 -3.23
CA GLU A 251 30.74 19.75 -2.95
C GLU A 251 29.74 20.47 -2.04
N ALA A 252 28.43 20.20 -2.19
CA ALA A 252 27.41 20.77 -1.31
C ALA A 252 27.60 20.46 0.19
N VAL A 253 28.35 19.40 0.52
CA VAL A 253 28.60 18.96 1.90
C VAL A 253 30.06 19.17 2.30
N TRP A 254 31.01 18.85 1.41
CA TRP A 254 32.45 18.87 1.69
C TRP A 254 33.19 20.07 1.10
N GLY A 255 32.52 20.90 0.29
CA GLY A 255 33.06 22.15 -0.24
C GLY A 255 33.48 23.08 0.90
N GLY A 256 34.77 23.37 0.98
CA GLY A 256 35.35 24.20 2.03
C GLY A 256 35.33 23.57 3.44
N ALA A 257 35.06 22.27 3.56
CA ALA A 257 35.18 21.56 4.83
C ALA A 257 36.62 21.65 5.37
N ARG A 258 36.72 21.74 6.70
CA ARG A 258 37.98 21.89 7.43
C ARG A 258 38.40 20.57 8.04
N VAL A 259 39.65 20.17 7.85
CA VAL A 259 40.19 18.94 8.43
C VAL A 259 40.29 19.11 9.95
N ARG A 260 39.77 18.10 10.66
CA ARG A 260 39.78 18.00 12.12
C ARG A 260 40.76 16.94 12.61
N ASP A 261 40.97 15.89 11.82
CA ASP A 261 41.93 14.84 12.09
C ASP A 261 42.82 14.62 10.85
N VAL A 262 44.06 15.09 10.93
CA VAL A 262 45.04 14.95 9.85
C VAL A 262 45.50 13.49 9.72
N THR A 263 45.46 12.69 10.79
CA THR A 263 45.90 11.29 10.78
C THR A 263 44.92 10.38 10.04
N ALA A 264 43.68 10.85 9.82
CA ALA A 264 42.69 10.17 9.02
C ALA A 264 42.86 10.42 7.51
N LEU A 265 43.73 11.34 7.08
CA LEU A 265 43.98 11.57 5.65
C LEU A 265 44.76 10.39 5.05
N PRO A 266 44.39 9.92 3.84
CA PRO A 266 45.10 8.82 3.20
C PRO A 266 46.56 9.15 2.88
N GLU A 267 47.45 8.16 3.05
CA GLU A 267 48.84 8.23 2.58
C GLU A 267 49.01 7.48 1.25
N PRO A 268 49.98 7.88 0.39
CA PRO A 268 50.87 9.03 0.50
C PRO A 268 50.21 10.34 0.03
N ALA A 269 50.58 11.50 0.61
CA ALA A 269 50.03 12.81 0.26
C ALA A 269 50.11 13.14 -1.26
N LEU A 270 49.07 13.76 -1.81
CA LEU A 270 49.00 14.15 -3.22
C LEU A 270 49.40 15.60 -3.46
N VAL A 271 49.12 16.48 -2.50
CA VAL A 271 49.45 17.90 -2.55
C VAL A 271 50.76 18.15 -1.82
N THR A 272 51.71 18.79 -2.50
CA THR A 272 52.98 19.18 -1.89
C THR A 272 52.76 20.19 -0.76
N GLY A 273 53.36 19.96 0.42
CA GLY A 273 53.25 20.87 1.57
C GLY A 273 53.93 22.23 1.36
N ALA A 274 54.85 22.34 0.40
CA ALA A 274 55.52 23.60 0.08
C ALA A 274 54.52 24.60 -0.55
N GLY A 275 54.35 25.76 0.09
CA GLY A 275 53.48 26.84 -0.39
C GLY A 275 52.28 27.15 0.51
N PHE A 276 52.04 26.37 1.56
CA PHE A 276 50.99 26.64 2.55
C PHE A 276 51.54 27.36 3.78
N ALA A 277 50.78 28.29 4.34
CA ALA A 277 51.20 29.08 5.50
C ALA A 277 51.13 28.28 6.82
N SER A 278 50.45 27.13 6.83
CA SER A 278 50.35 26.25 7.99
C SER A 278 50.02 24.80 7.60
N PRO A 279 50.33 23.81 8.46
CA PRO A 279 49.92 22.41 8.25
C PRO A 279 48.39 22.25 8.13
N ALA A 280 47.61 23.05 8.85
CA ALA A 280 46.14 23.00 8.76
C ALA A 280 45.64 23.45 7.39
N GLN A 281 46.23 24.51 6.83
CA GLN A 281 45.89 24.98 5.48
C GLN A 281 46.28 23.96 4.41
N TRP A 282 47.42 23.29 4.57
CA TRP A 282 47.79 22.17 3.72
C TRP A 282 46.81 21.00 3.84
N ALA A 283 46.45 20.60 5.06
CA ALA A 283 45.53 19.48 5.30
C ALA A 283 44.16 19.73 4.66
N ASP A 284 43.63 20.96 4.77
CA ASP A 284 42.39 21.35 4.09
C ASP A 284 42.53 21.22 2.57
N ALA A 285 43.64 21.67 1.98
CA ALA A 285 43.87 21.58 0.54
C ALA A 285 44.04 20.13 0.06
N GLU A 286 44.75 19.30 0.83
CA GLU A 286 44.89 17.86 0.60
C GLU A 286 43.51 17.20 0.64
N PHE A 287 42.69 17.47 1.66
CA PHE A 287 41.34 16.93 1.74
C PHE A 287 40.49 17.36 0.55
N GLN A 288 40.53 18.64 0.15
CA GLN A 288 39.79 19.14 -1.01
C GLN A 288 40.19 18.39 -2.30
N HIS A 289 41.49 18.14 -2.49
CA HIS A 289 41.96 17.39 -3.64
C HIS A 289 41.53 15.92 -3.59
N ARG A 290 41.62 15.29 -2.40
CA ARG A 290 41.29 13.88 -2.18
C ARG A 290 39.85 13.54 -2.47
N TRP A 291 38.89 14.32 -1.96
CA TRP A 291 37.49 13.99 -2.21
C TRP A 291 37.12 14.20 -3.68
N GLN A 292 37.70 15.19 -4.35
CA GLN A 292 37.50 15.40 -5.78
C GLN A 292 38.05 14.22 -6.58
N GLN A 293 39.26 13.75 -6.24
CA GLN A 293 39.84 12.57 -6.88
C GLN A 293 39.02 11.30 -6.59
N TYR A 294 38.56 11.10 -5.36
CA TYR A 294 37.67 10.00 -5.01
C TYR A 294 36.41 9.98 -5.88
N VAL A 295 35.75 11.13 -6.07
CA VAL A 295 34.56 11.23 -6.94
C VAL A 295 34.92 10.89 -8.39
N MET A 296 36.08 11.36 -8.89
CA MET A 296 36.57 11.06 -10.23
C MET A 296 36.81 9.56 -10.43
N ASP A 297 37.50 8.92 -9.49
CA ASP A 297 37.84 7.50 -9.52
C ASP A 297 36.57 6.64 -9.44
N CYS A 298 35.63 7.00 -8.55
CA CYS A 298 34.32 6.35 -8.49
C CYS A 298 33.57 6.45 -9.82
N CYS A 299 33.50 7.65 -10.42
CA CYS A 299 32.84 7.82 -11.72
C CYS A 299 33.55 7.02 -12.82
N HIS A 300 34.87 6.92 -12.80
CA HIS A 300 35.62 6.12 -13.77
C HIS A 300 35.28 4.64 -13.65
N ARG A 301 35.32 4.08 -12.44
CA ARG A 301 34.94 2.68 -12.16
C ARG A 301 33.50 2.39 -12.59
N LEU A 302 32.58 3.33 -12.34
CA LEU A 302 31.17 3.22 -12.76
C LEU A 302 31.02 3.18 -14.29
N GLU A 303 31.74 4.02 -15.03
CA GLU A 303 31.69 4.03 -16.50
C GLU A 303 32.35 2.78 -17.11
N GLU A 304 33.43 2.27 -16.52
CA GLU A 304 34.07 1.01 -16.91
C GLU A 304 33.11 -0.18 -16.69
N ALA A 305 32.50 -0.25 -15.51
CA ALA A 305 31.50 -1.26 -15.19
C ALA A 305 30.30 -1.19 -16.14
N LEU A 306 29.79 0.01 -16.44
CA LEU A 306 28.69 0.20 -17.38
C LEU A 306 29.04 -0.27 -18.80
N GLY A 307 30.27 -0.01 -19.26
CA GLY A 307 30.76 -0.44 -20.57
C GLY A 307 30.91 -1.96 -20.73
N SER A 308 31.10 -2.69 -19.63
CA SER A 308 31.25 -4.16 -19.65
C SER A 308 29.92 -4.93 -19.58
N ALA A 309 28.84 -4.28 -19.16
CA ALA A 309 27.54 -4.91 -18.90
C ALA A 309 26.71 -5.26 -20.16
N THR A 310 27.19 -4.99 -21.37
CA THR A 310 26.33 -4.93 -22.58
C THR A 310 25.90 -6.27 -23.19
N ALA A 311 26.30 -7.44 -22.68
CA ALA A 311 26.22 -8.68 -23.47
C ALA A 311 25.07 -9.65 -23.15
N ASP A 312 24.45 -9.67 -21.96
CA ASP A 312 23.60 -10.80 -21.57
C ASP A 312 22.15 -10.41 -21.24
N GLY A 313 21.25 -10.57 -22.21
CA GLY A 313 19.82 -10.47 -21.96
C GLY A 313 19.00 -10.78 -23.20
N GLY A 314 18.70 -12.06 -23.43
CA GLY A 314 17.79 -12.47 -24.50
C GLY A 314 16.36 -11.97 -24.29
N ASP A 315 15.57 -11.91 -25.37
CA ASP A 315 14.22 -11.34 -25.44
C ASP A 315 13.12 -12.09 -24.66
N GLY A 316 13.48 -13.13 -23.91
CA GLY A 316 12.52 -13.92 -23.13
C GLY A 316 11.94 -13.12 -21.95
N ARG A 317 10.66 -13.34 -21.65
CA ARG A 317 10.00 -12.80 -20.46
C ARG A 317 9.95 -13.84 -19.35
N GLN A 318 9.79 -13.40 -18.11
CA GLN A 318 9.65 -14.23 -16.93
C GLN A 318 8.64 -13.58 -15.97
N LEU A 319 7.82 -14.41 -15.32
CA LEU A 319 6.96 -13.93 -14.24
C LEU A 319 7.79 -13.64 -12.99
N VAL A 320 7.49 -12.53 -12.33
CA VAL A 320 8.15 -12.13 -11.09
C VAL A 320 7.11 -11.65 -10.10
N LEU A 321 7.10 -12.23 -8.90
CA LEU A 321 6.37 -11.69 -7.76
C LEU A 321 7.21 -10.60 -7.11
N VAL A 322 6.66 -9.40 -6.99
CA VAL A 322 7.29 -8.25 -6.34
C VAL A 322 6.49 -7.89 -5.10
N SER A 323 7.12 -8.02 -3.93
CA SER A 323 6.54 -7.69 -2.63
C SER A 323 6.84 -6.24 -2.23
N GLY A 324 6.04 -5.70 -1.31
CA GLY A 324 6.02 -4.30 -0.87
C GLY A 324 5.92 -3.27 -1.99
N TRP A 325 4.98 -3.56 -2.88
CA TRP A 325 4.39 -2.64 -3.85
C TRP A 325 3.45 -1.64 -3.15
N PRO A 326 3.36 -0.38 -3.62
CA PRO A 326 4.10 0.19 -4.74
C PRO A 326 5.55 0.53 -4.37
N LEU A 327 6.44 0.47 -5.36
CA LEU A 327 7.88 0.73 -5.25
C LEU A 327 8.18 2.25 -5.19
N THR A 328 7.73 2.90 -4.10
CA THR A 328 7.72 4.36 -3.97
C THR A 328 8.68 4.90 -2.93
N SER A 329 9.37 4.03 -2.19
CA SER A 329 10.30 4.46 -1.14
C SER A 329 11.73 4.53 -1.67
N LYS A 330 12.61 5.27 -0.99
CA LYS A 330 14.02 5.42 -1.41
C LYS A 330 14.79 4.08 -1.47
N ARG A 331 14.37 3.08 -0.71
CA ARG A 331 14.94 1.72 -0.78
C ARG A 331 14.53 0.97 -2.06
N ASP A 332 13.49 1.46 -2.75
CA ASP A 332 12.94 0.84 -3.96
C ASP A 332 13.49 1.46 -5.24
N ALA A 333 14.36 2.47 -5.14
CA ALA A 333 14.87 3.25 -6.28
C ALA A 333 15.32 2.37 -7.46
N GLU A 334 16.13 1.35 -7.15
CA GLU A 334 16.75 0.44 -8.11
C GLU A 334 15.77 -0.59 -8.69
N LEU A 335 14.58 -0.75 -8.07
CA LEU A 335 13.53 -1.66 -8.54
C LEU A 335 12.34 -0.91 -9.14
N ALA A 336 12.22 0.40 -8.92
CA ALA A 336 11.06 1.18 -9.30
C ALA A 336 10.76 1.14 -10.81
N TYR A 337 11.78 0.89 -11.64
CA TYR A 337 11.59 0.71 -13.08
C TYR A 337 10.70 -0.48 -13.41
N LEU A 338 10.58 -1.48 -12.53
CA LEU A 338 9.69 -2.62 -12.71
C LEU A 338 8.22 -2.18 -12.84
N ALA A 339 7.86 -0.99 -12.32
CA ALA A 339 6.52 -0.44 -12.42
C ALA A 339 6.02 -0.26 -13.86
N GLN A 340 6.91 -0.19 -14.84
CA GLN A 340 6.54 -0.05 -16.25
C GLN A 340 5.97 -1.33 -16.85
N TYR A 341 6.28 -2.48 -16.24
CA TYR A 341 5.86 -3.76 -16.76
C TYR A 341 4.42 -4.04 -16.36
N GLU A 342 3.78 -4.87 -17.17
CA GLU A 342 2.38 -5.20 -16.99
C GLU A 342 2.18 -6.04 -15.73
N GLN A 343 1.24 -5.60 -14.90
CA GLN A 343 0.77 -6.37 -13.75
C GLN A 343 -0.23 -7.42 -14.25
N HIS A 344 -0.01 -8.67 -13.84
CA HIS A 344 -0.94 -9.77 -14.05
C HIS A 344 -1.61 -10.16 -12.73
N GLY A 345 -2.92 -10.37 -12.78
CA GLY A 345 -3.73 -10.72 -11.61
C GLY A 345 -3.95 -9.56 -10.63
N PRO A 346 -4.65 -9.82 -9.51
CA PRO A 346 -4.96 -8.82 -8.51
C PRO A 346 -3.74 -8.44 -7.68
N THR A 347 -3.76 -7.22 -7.15
CA THR A 347 -2.83 -6.79 -6.09
C THR A 347 -3.26 -7.42 -4.76
N VAL A 348 -2.36 -8.10 -4.07
CA VAL A 348 -2.67 -8.81 -2.81
C VAL A 348 -1.99 -8.16 -1.59
N PRO A 349 -2.53 -8.34 -0.38
CA PRO A 349 -1.86 -7.93 0.86
C PRO A 349 -0.49 -8.60 1.04
N PHE A 350 0.50 -7.91 1.60
CA PHE A 350 1.78 -8.52 1.99
C PHE A 350 2.21 -8.09 3.40
N GLY A 351 1.94 -6.84 3.78
CA GLY A 351 2.21 -6.34 5.12
C GLY A 351 1.95 -4.85 5.27
N GLY A 352 2.60 -4.23 6.24
CA GLY A 352 2.54 -2.77 6.43
C GLY A 352 3.94 -2.17 6.57
N ARG A 353 4.15 -1.01 5.94
CA ARG A 353 5.36 -0.19 6.10
C ARG A 353 5.11 0.94 7.08
N ARG A 354 6.04 1.16 8.02
CA ARG A 354 6.01 2.36 8.85
C ARG A 354 6.49 3.56 8.05
N THR A 355 5.71 4.62 8.08
CA THR A 355 6.05 5.95 7.57
C THR A 355 6.16 6.93 8.73
N GLY A 356 6.66 8.14 8.48
CA GLY A 356 6.72 9.18 9.52
C GLY A 356 5.35 9.60 10.09
N TYR A 357 4.25 9.21 9.44
CA TYR A 357 2.89 9.61 9.79
C TYR A 357 1.95 8.43 10.12
N GLY A 358 2.41 7.17 10.06
CA GLY A 358 1.59 6.00 10.35
C GLY A 358 2.08 4.72 9.67
N VAL A 359 1.22 3.71 9.56
CA VAL A 359 1.49 2.49 8.78
C VAL A 359 0.75 2.59 7.45
N GLU A 360 1.44 2.37 6.34
CA GLU A 360 0.85 2.24 5.01
C GLU A 360 0.86 0.78 4.55
N PRO A 361 -0.10 0.36 3.72
CA PRO A 361 -0.16 -1.01 3.22
C PRO A 361 0.98 -1.29 2.22
N ASP A 362 1.66 -2.42 2.41
CA ASP A 362 2.62 -3.00 1.48
C ASP A 362 1.96 -4.18 0.77
N HIS A 363 1.87 -4.11 -0.54
CA HIS A 363 1.20 -5.11 -1.38
C HIS A 363 2.20 -6.05 -2.08
N ALA A 364 1.70 -7.14 -2.65
CA ALA A 364 2.43 -7.93 -3.63
C ALA A 364 1.70 -7.95 -4.97
N VAL A 365 2.47 -7.95 -6.05
CA VAL A 365 1.97 -8.00 -7.44
C VAL A 365 2.82 -8.97 -8.25
N VAL A 366 2.23 -9.54 -9.30
CA VAL A 366 2.97 -10.34 -10.29
C VAL A 366 3.14 -9.53 -11.56
N LEU A 367 4.37 -9.49 -12.07
CA LEU A 367 4.74 -8.77 -13.29
C LEU A 367 5.29 -9.75 -14.32
N ALA A 368 5.02 -9.49 -15.61
CA ALA A 368 5.74 -10.14 -16.70
C ALA A 368 6.88 -9.22 -17.17
N VAL A 369 8.12 -9.57 -16.83
CA VAL A 369 9.29 -8.74 -17.10
C VAL A 369 10.28 -9.45 -18.02
N PRO A 370 11.10 -8.71 -18.79
CA PRO A 370 12.23 -9.31 -19.49
C PRO A 370 13.17 -10.05 -18.54
N ARG A 371 13.80 -11.13 -19.01
CA ARG A 371 14.72 -11.96 -18.20
C ARG A 371 15.85 -11.16 -17.56
N PHE A 372 16.39 -10.14 -18.23
CA PHE A 372 17.43 -9.29 -17.65
C PHE A 372 16.91 -8.52 -16.42
N ALA A 373 15.67 -8.03 -16.46
CA ALA A 373 15.05 -7.30 -15.35
C ALA A 373 14.73 -8.25 -14.18
N ALA A 374 14.26 -9.47 -14.48
CA ALA A 374 14.04 -10.51 -13.48
C ALA A 374 15.34 -10.86 -12.74
N ARG A 375 16.43 -11.11 -13.48
CA ARG A 375 17.76 -11.41 -12.92
C ARG A 375 18.27 -10.27 -12.05
N HIS A 376 18.26 -9.05 -12.59
CA HIS A 376 18.66 -7.86 -11.84
C HIS A 376 17.87 -7.72 -10.54
N ALA A 377 16.54 -7.82 -10.60
CA ALA A 377 15.70 -7.71 -9.42
C ALA A 377 16.04 -8.77 -8.36
N ALA A 378 16.23 -10.03 -8.78
CA ALA A 378 16.58 -11.12 -7.88
C ALA A 378 18.00 -10.98 -7.28
N ASP A 379 18.98 -10.52 -8.07
CA ASP A 379 20.34 -10.26 -7.60
C ASP A 379 20.38 -9.09 -6.62
N HIS A 380 19.67 -8.01 -6.94
CA HIS A 380 19.60 -6.81 -6.09
C HIS A 380 18.92 -7.10 -4.74
N THR A 381 18.00 -8.06 -4.67
CA THR A 381 17.30 -8.45 -3.44
C THR A 381 17.77 -9.80 -2.88
N ARG A 382 19.00 -10.22 -3.16
CA ARG A 382 19.53 -11.52 -2.74
C ARG A 382 19.45 -11.74 -1.22
N ASP A 383 19.63 -10.67 -0.44
CA ASP A 383 19.58 -10.69 1.02
C ASP A 383 18.15 -10.57 1.58
N ASP A 384 17.17 -10.18 0.74
CA ASP A 384 15.74 -10.12 1.07
C ASP A 384 14.94 -10.99 0.09
N ARG A 385 15.06 -12.31 0.26
CA ARG A 385 14.50 -13.32 -0.66
C ARG A 385 12.97 -13.29 -0.78
N GLN A 386 12.27 -12.59 0.13
CA GLN A 386 10.81 -12.44 0.05
C GLN A 386 10.40 -11.22 -0.80
N ARG A 387 11.34 -10.33 -1.14
CA ARG A 387 11.09 -9.12 -1.93
C ARG A 387 10.79 -9.44 -3.39
N VAL A 388 11.56 -10.34 -3.99
CA VAL A 388 11.45 -10.75 -5.39
C VAL A 388 11.48 -12.28 -5.45
N ILE A 389 10.41 -12.89 -5.99
CA ILE A 389 10.36 -14.32 -6.25
C ILE A 389 10.23 -14.55 -7.75
N LEU A 390 11.19 -15.28 -8.30
CA LEU A 390 11.20 -15.67 -9.70
C LEU A 390 10.18 -16.77 -9.97
N GLY A 391 9.26 -16.51 -10.88
CA GLY A 391 8.29 -17.45 -11.40
C GLY A 391 8.77 -18.14 -12.69
N PRO A 392 7.85 -18.86 -13.36
CA PRO A 392 8.16 -19.55 -14.60
C PRO A 392 8.51 -18.58 -15.72
N GLU A 393 9.33 -19.07 -16.65
CA GLU A 393 9.68 -18.36 -17.86
C GLU A 393 8.52 -18.41 -18.86
N LEU A 394 8.27 -17.29 -19.52
CA LEU A 394 7.22 -17.17 -20.51
C LEU A 394 7.80 -17.54 -21.87
N VAL A 395 7.10 -18.45 -22.57
CA VAL A 395 7.49 -18.89 -23.90
C VAL A 395 7.37 -17.73 -24.88
N ALA A 396 8.40 -17.51 -25.69
CA ALA A 396 8.36 -16.47 -26.72
C ALA A 396 7.19 -16.73 -27.69
N GLY A 397 6.28 -15.76 -27.82
CA GLY A 397 5.13 -15.82 -28.73
C GLY A 397 3.78 -16.16 -28.09
N THR A 398 3.69 -16.47 -26.80
CA THR A 398 2.40 -16.52 -26.09
C THR A 398 1.96 -15.12 -25.70
N ALA A 399 0.70 -14.77 -25.99
CA ALA A 399 0.18 -13.42 -25.75
C ALA A 399 0.02 -13.09 -24.26
N GLU A 400 -0.34 -14.08 -23.43
CA GLU A 400 -0.60 -13.87 -21.99
C GLU A 400 0.03 -14.99 -21.14
N PRO A 401 0.48 -14.69 -19.91
CA PRO A 401 0.89 -15.69 -18.94
C PRO A 401 -0.25 -16.65 -18.56
N ASP A 402 0.08 -17.89 -18.18
CA ASP A 402 -0.91 -18.81 -17.59
C ASP A 402 -1.41 -18.23 -16.26
N GLU A 403 -2.72 -18.01 -16.16
CA GLU A 403 -3.37 -17.50 -14.96
C GLU A 403 -3.08 -18.38 -13.73
N ARG A 404 -2.90 -19.69 -13.91
CA ARG A 404 -2.56 -20.62 -12.82
C ARG A 404 -1.23 -20.27 -12.17
N ASP A 405 -0.23 -19.93 -12.98
CA ASP A 405 1.11 -19.57 -12.50
C ASP A 405 1.09 -18.22 -11.77
N VAL A 406 0.34 -17.25 -12.30
CA VAL A 406 0.13 -15.93 -11.68
C VAL A 406 -0.54 -16.10 -10.32
N LEU A 407 -1.65 -16.84 -10.24
CA LEU A 407 -2.38 -17.06 -8.98
C LEU A 407 -1.55 -17.91 -8.00
N ALA A 408 -0.72 -18.85 -8.47
CA ALA A 408 0.19 -19.62 -7.62
C ALA A 408 1.24 -18.72 -6.94
N LEU A 409 1.85 -17.80 -7.69
CA LEU A 409 2.78 -16.81 -7.15
C LEU A 409 2.10 -15.89 -6.12
N LEU A 410 0.91 -15.37 -6.44
CA LEU A 410 0.14 -14.50 -5.53
C LEU A 410 -0.23 -15.22 -4.23
N ARG A 411 -0.60 -16.50 -4.29
CA ARG A 411 -0.88 -17.33 -3.10
C ARG A 411 0.35 -17.56 -2.23
N GLY A 412 1.55 -17.45 -2.79
CA GLY A 412 2.81 -17.45 -2.02
C GLY A 412 2.94 -16.21 -1.13
N ALA A 413 2.47 -15.05 -1.59
CA ALA A 413 2.44 -13.82 -0.79
C ALA A 413 1.25 -13.77 0.17
N TYR A 414 0.04 -14.10 -0.32
CA TYR A 414 -1.18 -14.06 0.48
C TYR A 414 -2.11 -15.23 0.12
N PRO A 415 -2.39 -16.16 1.04
CA PRO A 415 -3.00 -17.44 0.71
C PRO A 415 -4.47 -17.34 0.29
N TYR A 416 -5.17 -16.26 0.68
CA TYR A 416 -6.59 -16.08 0.39
C TYR A 416 -6.81 -15.11 -0.78
N LEU A 417 -7.33 -15.60 -1.90
CA LEU A 417 -7.74 -14.76 -3.03
C LEU A 417 -9.27 -14.76 -3.17
N PRO A 418 -9.93 -13.59 -3.36
CA PRO A 418 -11.39 -13.53 -3.54
C PRO A 418 -11.92 -14.43 -4.66
N VAL A 419 -11.18 -14.57 -5.76
CA VAL A 419 -11.51 -15.45 -6.89
C VAL A 419 -11.67 -16.92 -6.46
N ASP A 420 -10.95 -17.36 -5.42
CA ASP A 420 -11.08 -18.73 -4.90
C ASP A 420 -12.48 -18.97 -4.33
N ALA A 421 -13.03 -17.95 -3.66
CA ALA A 421 -14.36 -18.02 -3.07
C ALA A 421 -15.48 -17.77 -4.09
N GLU A 422 -15.23 -16.98 -5.13
CA GLU A 422 -16.14 -16.81 -6.27
C GLU A 422 -16.34 -18.12 -7.03
N GLY A 423 -15.28 -18.92 -7.18
CA GLY A 423 -15.32 -20.24 -7.82
C GLY A 423 -16.17 -21.30 -7.09
N ASP A 424 -16.57 -21.07 -5.83
CA ASP A 424 -17.41 -22.01 -5.08
C ASP A 424 -18.86 -22.07 -5.60
N GLY A 425 -19.31 -21.01 -6.28
CA GLY A 425 -20.68 -20.87 -6.77
C GLY A 425 -21.71 -20.49 -5.69
N PRO A 426 -22.95 -20.18 -6.11
CA PRO A 426 -24.02 -19.79 -5.20
C PRO A 426 -24.46 -20.97 -4.32
N GLY A 427 -24.68 -20.70 -3.02
CA GLY A 427 -25.17 -21.70 -2.07
C GLY A 427 -24.12 -22.70 -1.57
N ALA A 428 -22.83 -22.44 -1.81
CA ALA A 428 -21.75 -23.28 -1.33
C ALA A 428 -21.76 -23.42 0.21
N GLY A 429 -21.62 -24.66 0.68
CA GLY A 429 -21.48 -24.98 2.10
C GLY A 429 -20.01 -25.05 2.55
N PRO A 430 -19.78 -25.15 3.88
CA PRO A 430 -18.46 -25.44 4.42
C PRO A 430 -17.99 -26.83 3.96
N THR A 431 -16.70 -26.97 3.66
CA THR A 431 -16.12 -28.30 3.40
C THR A 431 -16.06 -29.13 4.68
N ALA A 432 -15.81 -30.43 4.53
CA ALA A 432 -15.58 -31.32 5.67
C ALA A 432 -14.40 -30.84 6.55
N MET A 433 -13.35 -30.27 5.94
CA MET A 433 -12.21 -29.69 6.65
C MET A 433 -12.65 -28.51 7.53
N VAL A 434 -13.42 -27.57 6.97
CA VAL A 434 -13.96 -26.42 7.71
C VAL A 434 -14.91 -26.87 8.81
N ALA A 435 -15.87 -27.75 8.51
CA ALA A 435 -16.83 -28.27 9.48
C ALA A 435 -16.14 -28.98 10.65
N THR A 436 -15.11 -29.78 10.37
CA THR A 436 -14.30 -30.45 11.40
C THR A 436 -13.55 -29.45 12.27
N ALA A 437 -12.87 -28.46 11.67
CA ALA A 437 -12.15 -27.44 12.42
C ALA A 437 -13.09 -26.58 13.28
N ARG A 438 -14.28 -26.25 12.77
CA ARG A 438 -15.34 -25.58 13.55
C ARG A 438 -15.80 -26.41 14.73
N ALA A 439 -16.02 -27.71 14.55
CA ALA A 439 -16.41 -28.60 15.64
C ALA A 439 -15.36 -28.62 16.76
N VAL A 440 -14.06 -28.69 16.42
CA VAL A 440 -12.94 -28.60 17.37
C VAL A 440 -12.97 -27.25 18.12
N ARG A 441 -13.15 -26.13 17.41
CA ARG A 441 -13.25 -24.80 18.02
C ARG A 441 -14.45 -24.68 18.96
N ARG A 442 -15.64 -25.14 18.57
CA ARG A 442 -16.85 -25.15 19.43
C ARG A 442 -16.62 -26.00 20.68
N ALA A 443 -16.01 -27.18 20.55
CA ALA A 443 -15.72 -28.06 21.68
C ALA A 443 -14.77 -27.41 22.71
N ALA A 444 -13.72 -26.72 22.23
CA ALA A 444 -12.79 -25.98 23.09
C ALA A 444 -13.46 -24.82 23.87
N GLN A 445 -14.62 -24.34 23.43
CA GLN A 445 -15.36 -23.23 24.04
C GLN A 445 -16.45 -23.66 25.01
N LEU A 446 -17.00 -24.88 24.89
CA LEU A 446 -18.07 -25.37 25.78
C LEU A 446 -17.66 -25.33 27.26
N GLY A 447 -16.38 -25.59 27.58
CA GLY A 447 -15.85 -25.46 28.93
C GLY A 447 -15.72 -24.02 29.45
N ARG A 448 -15.69 -23.01 28.56
CA ARG A 448 -15.62 -21.58 28.92
C ARG A 448 -16.99 -20.93 28.98
N ARG A 449 -17.92 -21.28 28.08
CA ARG A 449 -19.29 -20.72 28.03
C ARG A 449 -20.11 -21.04 29.30
N ALA A 450 -19.85 -22.18 29.93
CA ALA A 450 -20.49 -22.56 31.20
C ALA A 450 -20.13 -21.63 32.38
N ALA A 451 -19.01 -20.89 32.32
CA ALA A 451 -18.60 -19.93 33.33
C ALA A 451 -19.17 -18.51 33.11
N TYR A 452 -19.72 -18.23 31.92
CA TYR A 452 -20.19 -16.91 31.51
C TYR A 452 -21.66 -17.00 31.07
N SER A 453 -22.56 -17.07 32.05
CA SER A 453 -24.01 -16.95 31.83
C SER A 453 -24.45 -15.51 32.10
N GLY A 454 -24.14 -14.62 31.14
CA GLY A 454 -24.62 -13.24 31.10
C GLY A 454 -24.92 -12.82 29.66
N PRO A 455 -26.07 -12.19 29.37
CA PRO A 455 -26.47 -11.78 28.01
C PRO A 455 -25.83 -10.44 27.57
N ASP A 456 -24.76 -9.98 28.21
CA ASP A 456 -24.18 -8.66 27.89
C ASP A 456 -23.24 -8.73 26.68
N SER A 457 -23.72 -8.17 25.56
CA SER A 457 -22.97 -8.01 24.31
C SER A 457 -21.56 -7.41 24.49
N MET A 458 -21.34 -6.62 25.53
CA MET A 458 -20.04 -5.99 25.81
C MET A 458 -19.01 -6.94 26.43
N GLU A 459 -19.42 -7.90 27.25
CA GLU A 459 -18.50 -8.90 27.80
C GLU A 459 -18.02 -9.85 26.71
N VAL A 460 -18.95 -10.33 25.87
CA VAL A 460 -18.63 -11.17 24.70
C VAL A 460 -17.71 -10.43 23.73
N TYR A 461 -17.96 -9.14 23.49
CA TYR A 461 -17.08 -8.29 22.71
C TYR A 461 -15.67 -8.21 23.30
N ASN A 462 -15.55 -7.91 24.59
CA ASN A 462 -14.24 -7.76 25.26
C ASN A 462 -13.46 -9.08 25.23
N ASP A 463 -14.13 -10.21 25.48
CA ASP A 463 -13.50 -11.52 25.43
C ASP A 463 -13.11 -11.94 24.01
N LEU A 464 -13.89 -11.55 22.99
CA LEU A 464 -13.53 -11.74 21.60
C LEU A 464 -12.24 -10.98 21.27
N VAL A 465 -12.19 -9.67 21.52
CA VAL A 465 -11.05 -8.82 21.09
C VAL A 465 -9.74 -9.15 21.81
N VAL A 466 -9.79 -9.76 23.00
CA VAL A 466 -8.58 -10.24 23.71
C VAL A 466 -8.25 -11.73 23.43
N GLY A 467 -9.03 -12.40 22.58
CA GLY A 467 -8.82 -13.79 22.17
C GLY A 467 -9.22 -14.83 23.22
N LYS A 468 -9.95 -14.46 24.28
CA LYS A 468 -10.50 -15.41 25.26
C LYS A 468 -11.69 -16.19 24.69
N TYR A 469 -12.43 -15.56 23.79
CA TYR A 469 -13.53 -16.13 23.02
C TYR A 469 -13.17 -16.14 21.52
N SER A 470 -13.78 -17.06 20.76
CA SER A 470 -13.74 -17.02 19.30
C SER A 470 -15.16 -17.14 18.76
N TRP A 471 -15.56 -16.27 17.85
CA TRP A 471 -16.80 -16.49 17.13
C TRP A 471 -16.60 -17.62 16.10
N VAL A 472 -17.49 -18.61 16.11
CA VAL A 472 -17.45 -19.76 15.18
C VAL A 472 -18.75 -19.78 14.38
N PRO A 473 -18.73 -19.61 13.05
CA PRO A 473 -19.95 -19.58 12.26
C PRO A 473 -20.66 -20.93 12.23
N ASP A 474 -21.97 -20.92 12.01
CA ASP A 474 -22.78 -22.13 11.84
C ASP A 474 -22.48 -22.84 10.51
N ASP A 475 -22.68 -24.16 10.48
CA ASP A 475 -22.51 -24.96 9.25
C ASP A 475 -23.69 -24.81 8.29
N ALA A 476 -24.87 -24.55 8.85
CA ALA A 476 -26.03 -24.04 8.13
C ALA A 476 -26.21 -22.55 8.48
N HIS A 477 -25.99 -21.67 7.50
CA HIS A 477 -26.12 -20.22 7.66
C HIS A 477 -27.39 -19.72 6.94
N PRO A 478 -28.17 -18.78 7.52
CA PRO A 478 -27.98 -18.14 8.83
C PRO A 478 -28.40 -19.04 10.02
N GLY A 479 -27.72 -18.87 11.16
CA GLY A 479 -27.98 -19.61 12.40
C GLY A 479 -27.68 -18.78 13.66
N PRO A 480 -27.66 -19.39 14.87
CA PRO A 480 -27.44 -18.68 16.13
C PRO A 480 -26.14 -17.85 16.18
N ALA A 481 -25.05 -18.31 15.54
CA ALA A 481 -23.80 -17.58 15.48
C ALA A 481 -23.91 -16.31 14.62
N ALA A 482 -24.76 -16.31 13.59
CA ALA A 482 -25.03 -15.11 12.80
C ALA A 482 -25.70 -14.02 13.65
N ALA A 483 -26.72 -14.40 14.43
CA ALA A 483 -27.39 -13.50 15.36
C ALA A 483 -26.44 -12.96 16.45
N GLU A 484 -25.49 -13.78 16.91
CA GLU A 484 -24.46 -13.34 17.86
C GLU A 484 -23.56 -12.26 17.25
N MET A 485 -23.05 -12.46 16.02
CA MET A 485 -22.24 -11.47 15.33
C MET A 485 -23.01 -10.17 15.05
N GLU A 486 -24.29 -10.25 14.69
CA GLU A 486 -25.15 -9.06 14.49
C GLU A 486 -25.30 -8.22 15.75
N ASN A 487 -25.28 -8.85 16.93
CA ASN A 487 -25.41 -8.17 18.21
C ASN A 487 -24.09 -7.56 18.70
N LEU A 488 -22.94 -7.94 18.13
CA LEU A 488 -21.65 -7.35 18.48
C LEU A 488 -21.51 -5.95 17.85
N PRO A 489 -20.83 -5.01 18.53
CA PRO A 489 -20.49 -3.72 17.94
C PRO A 489 -19.37 -3.89 16.90
N VAL A 490 -19.68 -4.46 15.73
CA VAL A 490 -18.72 -4.75 14.63
C VAL A 490 -17.91 -3.52 14.23
N HIS A 491 -18.52 -2.33 14.29
CA HIS A 491 -17.84 -1.07 14.01
C HIS A 491 -16.71 -0.70 14.99
N TRP A 492 -16.62 -1.35 16.15
CA TRP A 492 -15.49 -1.25 17.08
C TRP A 492 -14.44 -2.33 16.85
N LEU A 493 -14.81 -3.47 16.25
CA LEU A 493 -13.86 -4.54 15.90
C LEU A 493 -12.78 -4.06 14.93
N LYS A 494 -13.06 -3.01 14.14
CA LYS A 494 -12.06 -2.37 13.27
C LYS A 494 -10.87 -1.77 14.03
N ASP A 495 -11.04 -1.48 15.32
CA ASP A 495 -10.03 -0.85 16.18
C ASP A 495 -9.16 -1.88 16.90
N TRP A 496 -9.40 -3.18 16.67
CA TRP A 496 -8.70 -4.29 17.32
C TRP A 496 -8.07 -5.22 16.29
N MET A 497 -6.87 -5.71 16.60
CA MET A 497 -6.21 -6.75 15.82
C MET A 497 -6.89 -8.11 16.06
N LEU A 498 -7.43 -8.68 15.00
CA LEU A 498 -8.16 -9.94 14.97
C LEU A 498 -7.47 -10.97 14.06
N CYS A 499 -7.70 -12.23 14.38
CA CYS A 499 -7.31 -13.42 13.66
C CYS A 499 -8.55 -14.04 13.02
N LEU A 500 -8.51 -14.25 11.70
CA LEU A 500 -9.53 -14.96 10.96
C LEU A 500 -8.95 -16.28 10.45
N ASP A 501 -9.38 -17.40 11.05
CA ASP A 501 -9.03 -18.73 10.58
C ASP A 501 -9.95 -19.07 9.39
N VAL A 502 -9.39 -19.37 8.20
CA VAL A 502 -10.14 -19.46 6.94
C VAL A 502 -9.58 -20.53 5.98
N GLU A 503 -10.48 -21.11 5.19
CA GLU A 503 -10.19 -21.96 4.04
C GLU A 503 -9.74 -21.15 2.82
N CYS A 504 -8.51 -21.41 2.39
CA CYS A 504 -7.83 -20.78 1.27
C CYS A 504 -7.72 -21.74 0.07
N ARG A 505 -7.37 -21.20 -1.10
CA ARG A 505 -7.20 -21.90 -2.39
C ARG A 505 -8.51 -22.37 -3.04
N PRO A 506 -8.49 -22.69 -4.35
CA PRO A 506 -9.61 -23.32 -5.03
C PRO A 506 -9.90 -24.72 -4.48
N ARG A 507 -11.16 -25.15 -4.51
CA ARG A 507 -11.54 -26.53 -4.20
C ARG A 507 -11.21 -27.44 -5.40
N PRO A 508 -10.69 -28.67 -5.17
CA PRO A 508 -10.54 -29.36 -3.88
C PRO A 508 -9.19 -29.15 -3.15
N GLU A 509 -8.25 -28.38 -3.70
CA GLU A 509 -6.87 -28.22 -3.19
C GLU A 509 -6.74 -27.21 -2.03
N THR A 510 -7.70 -27.24 -1.10
CA THR A 510 -7.83 -26.23 -0.05
C THR A 510 -6.84 -26.40 1.09
N THR A 511 -6.43 -25.29 1.70
CA THR A 511 -5.62 -25.27 2.94
C THR A 511 -6.23 -24.32 3.97
N LEU A 512 -5.96 -24.53 5.26
CA LEU A 512 -6.37 -23.60 6.32
C LEU A 512 -5.24 -22.65 6.66
N HIS A 513 -5.56 -21.36 6.77
CA HIS A 513 -4.64 -20.32 7.21
C HIS A 513 -5.30 -19.42 8.26
N ARG A 514 -4.47 -18.77 9.07
CA ARG A 514 -4.86 -17.66 9.92
C ARG A 514 -4.49 -16.34 9.26
N LEU A 515 -5.46 -15.48 9.00
CA LEU A 515 -5.25 -14.12 8.49
C LEU A 515 -5.30 -13.13 9.65
N TYR A 516 -4.42 -12.13 9.63
CA TYR A 516 -4.39 -11.04 10.62
C TYR A 516 -4.94 -9.75 10.03
N GLY A 517 -5.77 -9.04 10.81
CA GLY A 517 -6.44 -7.84 10.34
C GLY A 517 -7.58 -7.41 11.25
N THR A 518 -8.56 -6.70 10.69
CA THR A 518 -9.70 -6.17 11.45
C THR A 518 -11.00 -6.45 10.72
N VAL A 519 -12.10 -6.59 11.46
CA VAL A 519 -13.43 -6.75 10.84
C VAL A 519 -14.05 -5.38 10.62
N THR A 520 -14.45 -5.12 9.39
CA THR A 520 -15.00 -3.83 8.94
C THR A 520 -16.50 -3.87 8.70
N SER A 521 -17.05 -5.04 8.37
CA SER A 521 -18.48 -5.26 8.17
C SER A 521 -18.86 -6.73 8.37
N TYR A 522 -20.15 -6.95 8.60
CA TYR A 522 -20.77 -8.27 8.56
C TYR A 522 -22.11 -8.16 7.82
N GLU A 523 -22.29 -9.01 6.81
CA GLU A 523 -23.47 -9.07 5.95
C GLU A 523 -24.17 -10.42 6.19
N PRO A 524 -25.11 -10.49 7.15
CA PRO A 524 -25.75 -11.75 7.53
C PRO A 524 -26.54 -12.35 6.38
N ASP A 525 -27.30 -11.56 5.62
CA ASP A 525 -28.12 -12.08 4.51
C ASP A 525 -27.26 -12.63 3.37
N ALA A 526 -26.11 -11.98 3.10
CA ALA A 526 -25.16 -12.43 2.07
C ALA A 526 -24.20 -13.51 2.58
N GLY A 527 -24.16 -13.75 3.90
CA GLY A 527 -23.22 -14.66 4.55
C GLY A 527 -21.76 -14.25 4.32
N ARG A 528 -21.42 -12.97 4.50
CA ARG A 528 -20.06 -12.45 4.25
C ARG A 528 -19.54 -11.60 5.40
N VAL A 529 -18.24 -11.69 5.65
CA VAL A 529 -17.50 -10.83 6.59
C VAL A 529 -16.56 -9.94 5.79
N GLY A 530 -16.65 -8.62 5.96
CA GLY A 530 -15.67 -7.68 5.42
C GLY A 530 -14.45 -7.64 6.33
N PHE A 531 -13.34 -8.22 5.89
CA PHE A 531 -12.10 -8.32 6.64
C PHE A 531 -11.02 -7.46 6.01
N SER A 532 -10.41 -6.57 6.80
CA SER A 532 -9.31 -5.69 6.38
C SER A 532 -8.00 -6.29 6.86
N PRO A 533 -7.15 -6.83 5.99
CA PRO A 533 -5.85 -7.36 6.38
C PRO A 533 -4.98 -6.29 7.08
N THR A 534 -4.08 -6.74 7.95
CA THR A 534 -3.18 -5.86 8.73
C THR A 534 -2.37 -4.91 7.85
N GLY A 535 -1.96 -3.75 8.38
CA GLY A 535 -1.24 -2.74 7.60
C GLY A 535 -2.15 -1.76 6.84
N GLY A 536 -3.46 -1.77 7.10
CA GLY A 536 -4.40 -0.80 6.52
C GLY A 536 -4.85 -1.12 5.10
N HIS A 537 -4.78 -2.39 4.70
CA HIS A 537 -5.25 -2.83 3.39
C HIS A 537 -6.77 -2.60 3.20
N PRO A 538 -7.26 -2.46 1.96
CA PRO A 538 -8.70 -2.52 1.69
C PRO A 538 -9.32 -3.82 2.20
N ALA A 539 -10.59 -3.74 2.63
CA ALA A 539 -11.31 -4.92 3.10
C ALA A 539 -11.61 -5.89 1.94
N ILE A 540 -11.37 -7.17 2.17
CA ILE A 540 -11.81 -8.30 1.36
C ILE A 540 -13.10 -8.87 1.93
N LEU A 541 -13.98 -9.36 1.06
CA LEU A 541 -15.19 -10.08 1.49
C LEU A 541 -14.87 -11.56 1.62
N VAL A 542 -15.04 -12.10 2.83
CA VAL A 542 -14.81 -13.52 3.12
C VAL A 542 -16.16 -14.19 3.37
N PRO A 543 -16.58 -15.15 2.52
CA PRO A 543 -17.81 -15.88 2.76
C PRO A 543 -17.75 -16.73 4.03
N VAL A 544 -18.84 -16.73 4.78
CA VAL A 544 -18.99 -17.43 6.06
C VAL A 544 -18.65 -18.91 5.90
N HIS A 545 -19.04 -19.57 4.81
CA HIS A 545 -18.79 -21.00 4.60
C HIS A 545 -17.30 -21.38 4.52
N ARG A 546 -16.39 -20.42 4.28
CA ARG A 546 -14.93 -20.63 4.33
C ARG A 546 -14.31 -20.31 5.68
N ILE A 547 -15.03 -19.60 6.57
CA ILE A 547 -14.50 -19.16 7.87
C ILE A 547 -14.58 -20.32 8.87
N VAL A 548 -13.48 -20.62 9.53
CA VAL A 548 -13.42 -21.55 10.67
C VAL A 548 -13.76 -20.80 11.96
N ALA A 549 -13.08 -19.68 12.24
CA ALA A 549 -13.30 -18.89 13.44
C ALA A 549 -12.76 -17.46 13.31
N LEU A 550 -13.29 -16.54 14.13
CA LEU A 550 -12.76 -15.19 14.35
C LEU A 550 -12.40 -15.03 15.84
N SER A 551 -11.24 -14.47 16.16
CA SER A 551 -10.86 -14.12 17.54
C SER A 551 -9.85 -13.00 17.59
N GLY A 552 -9.69 -12.33 18.72
CA GLY A 552 -8.57 -11.41 18.93
C GLY A 552 -7.22 -12.11 19.02
N ASP A 553 -6.13 -11.39 18.70
CA ASP A 553 -4.78 -11.91 18.88
C ASP A 553 -4.43 -12.02 20.38
N ARG A 554 -4.30 -13.26 20.87
CA ARG A 554 -3.96 -13.53 22.29
C ARG A 554 -2.61 -12.96 22.70
N GLN A 555 -1.68 -12.85 21.75
CA GLN A 555 -0.36 -12.27 21.99
C GLN A 555 -0.40 -10.74 22.08
N ARG A 556 -1.56 -10.12 21.77
CA ARG A 556 -1.77 -8.66 21.76
C ARG A 556 -0.70 -7.93 20.95
N ARG A 557 -0.25 -8.54 19.86
CA ARG A 557 0.71 -7.93 18.96
C ARG A 557 0.04 -6.75 18.25
N SER A 558 0.79 -5.67 18.11
CA SER A 558 0.34 -4.43 17.46
C SER A 558 0.70 -4.40 15.97
N ASP A 559 0.21 -3.39 15.25
CA ASP A 559 0.54 -3.18 13.84
C ASP A 559 2.06 -3.15 13.61
N GLY A 560 2.52 -3.98 12.67
CA GLY A 560 3.94 -4.19 12.36
C GLY A 560 4.64 -5.26 13.20
N GLN A 561 3.96 -5.90 14.15
CA GLN A 561 4.46 -7.07 14.90
C GLN A 561 3.80 -8.39 14.46
N VAL A 562 2.64 -8.34 13.81
CA VAL A 562 1.95 -9.50 13.25
C VAL A 562 2.28 -9.67 11.76
N PRO A 563 2.53 -10.89 11.28
CA PRO A 563 2.54 -11.16 9.84
C PRO A 563 1.15 -10.97 9.25
N ALA A 564 1.03 -10.85 7.92
CA ALA A 564 -0.28 -10.79 7.26
C ALA A 564 -1.07 -12.10 7.41
N HIS A 565 -0.37 -13.23 7.49
CA HIS A 565 -0.95 -14.56 7.68
C HIS A 565 0.07 -15.55 8.28
N GLU A 566 -0.45 -16.65 8.84
CA GLU A 566 0.31 -17.81 9.31
C GLU A 566 -0.43 -19.10 8.90
N PRO A 567 0.26 -20.25 8.80
CA PRO A 567 -0.41 -21.55 8.73
C PRO A 567 -1.39 -21.76 9.89
N TYR A 568 -2.47 -22.50 9.66
CA TYR A 568 -3.40 -22.83 10.74
C TYR A 568 -2.83 -23.93 11.64
N ASP A 569 -2.38 -23.53 12.84
CA ASP A 569 -2.05 -24.43 13.94
C ASP A 569 -3.32 -24.69 14.76
N GLY A 570 -3.88 -25.90 14.66
CA GLY A 570 -5.16 -26.33 15.26
C GLY A 570 -5.42 -25.88 16.69
#